data_AF-G4RJF1-F1
#
_entry.id   AF-G4RJF1-F1
#
_cell.length_a   1.000
_cell.length_b   1.000
_cell.length_c   1.000
_cell.angle_alpha   90.00
_cell.angle_beta   90.00
_cell.angle_gamma   90.00
#
_symmetry.space_group_name_H-M   'P 1'
#
loop_
_entity.id
_entity.type
_entity.pdbx_description
1 polymer ?
#
loop_
_entity_poly.entity_id
_entity_poly.type
_entity_poly.pdbx_seq_one_letter_code
_entity_poly.pdbx_strand_id
1 'polypeptide(L)'
;MAVKRAYVEGVTQRRIRYTFLYNEAAPLRLLIEEARRRAEEIAAEWSSTLCRAELPSVGVLALEWLGGTLLADLSICFPISRPLTRPVDMFLDAEFKKLSLCLEPLAPIGEILGYSVAKARSLRDAAGRISLRDGILVVKLKGLYFMGRGSAEPDLQGGIRVEVAKLGCEGIDPLKGLLKARELLRRRGRTA
;
A
#
# COMPACT_ATOMS: atom_id res chain seq x y z
N MET A 1 3.96 11.92 23.29
CA MET A 1 4.12 11.79 21.83
C MET A 1 2.77 11.98 21.17
N ALA A 2 2.65 12.87 20.19
CA ALA A 2 1.40 13.11 19.48
C ALA A 2 1.42 12.43 18.10
N VAL A 3 0.30 11.80 17.71
CA VAL A 3 0.12 11.15 16.40
C VAL A 3 -0.89 11.93 15.58
N LYS A 4 -0.52 12.35 14.37
CA LYS A 4 -1.42 12.99 13.41
C LYS A 4 -1.58 12.11 12.17
N ARG A 5 -2.81 11.89 11.74
CA ARG A 5 -3.15 11.16 10.51
C ARG A 5 -3.75 12.13 9.50
N ALA A 6 -3.25 12.09 8.27
CA ALA A 6 -3.79 12.90 7.19
C ALA A 6 -3.89 12.09 5.89
N TYR A 7 -4.98 12.28 5.15
CA TYR A 7 -5.08 11.83 3.76
C TYR A 7 -4.42 12.90 2.88
N VAL A 8 -3.46 12.48 2.06
CA VAL A 8 -2.77 13.39 1.15
C VAL A 8 -3.39 13.22 -0.24
N GLU A 9 -4.10 14.26 -0.69
CA GLU A 9 -4.67 14.38 -2.04
C GLU A 9 -3.79 15.32 -2.88
N GLY A 10 -3.53 14.97 -4.16
CA GLY A 10 -2.67 15.75 -5.06
C GLY A 10 -1.69 14.92 -5.89
N VAL A 11 -1.52 13.64 -5.57
CA VAL A 11 -0.77 12.65 -6.37
C VAL A 11 -1.76 11.77 -7.13
N THR A 12 -1.37 11.20 -8.27
CA THR A 12 -2.21 10.29 -9.09
C THR A 12 -2.84 9.16 -8.25
N GLN A 13 -2.22 8.85 -7.12
CA GLN A 13 -2.65 7.88 -6.13
C GLN A 13 -2.79 8.53 -4.75
N ARG A 14 -3.90 8.26 -4.06
CA ARG A 14 -4.12 8.69 -2.67
C ARG A 14 -3.23 7.90 -1.72
N ARG A 15 -2.78 8.55 -0.65
CA ARG A 15 -2.00 7.93 0.43
C ARG A 15 -2.40 8.45 1.79
N ILE A 16 -2.06 7.69 2.83
CA ILE A 16 -2.20 8.13 4.22
C ILE A 16 -0.83 8.44 4.79
N ARG A 17 -0.70 9.60 5.42
CA ARG A 17 0.51 9.98 6.18
C ARG A 17 0.22 9.88 7.68
N TYR A 18 0.98 9.05 8.36
CA TYR A 18 1.07 8.95 9.81
C TYR A 18 2.26 9.77 10.27
N THR A 19 2.03 10.81 11.08
CA THR A 19 3.09 11.70 11.58
C THR A 19 3.24 11.54 13.08
N PHE A 20 4.45 11.24 13.52
CA PHE A 20 4.83 11.08 14.92
C PHE A 20 5.73 12.25 15.31
N LEU A 21 5.33 12.97 16.37
CA LEU A 21 6.07 14.11 16.90
C LEU A 21 6.68 13.74 18.26
N TYR A 22 8.00 13.91 18.36
CA TYR A 22 8.80 13.62 19.54
C TYR A 22 9.19 14.92 20.26
N ASN A 23 9.31 14.84 21.58
CA ASN A 23 9.67 16.01 22.40
C ASN A 23 11.15 16.39 22.20
N GLU A 24 12.00 15.37 22.11
CA GLU A 24 13.44 15.50 21.89
C GLU A 24 13.81 15.01 20.49
N ALA A 25 14.91 15.52 19.95
CA ALA A 25 15.41 15.05 18.67
C ALA A 25 16.09 13.69 18.88
N ALA A 26 15.91 12.78 17.94
CA ALA A 26 16.54 11.47 17.99
C ALA A 26 17.27 11.20 16.67
N PRO A 27 18.41 10.49 16.70
CA PRO A 27 19.14 10.12 15.50
C PRO A 27 18.28 9.20 14.62
N LEU A 28 18.44 9.33 13.30
CA LEU A 28 17.68 8.58 12.30
C LEU A 28 17.73 7.06 12.52
N ARG A 29 18.86 6.51 12.97
CA ARG A 29 18.95 5.08 13.32
C ARG A 29 17.88 4.63 14.33
N LEU A 30 17.62 5.44 15.36
CA LEU A 30 16.60 5.11 16.37
C LEU A 30 15.19 5.31 15.81
N LEU A 31 15.01 6.33 14.96
CA LEU A 31 13.73 6.57 14.30
C LEU A 31 13.38 5.48 13.29
N ILE A 32 14.36 4.81 12.66
CA ILE A 32 14.14 3.66 11.78
C ILE A 32 13.62 2.46 12.59
N GLU A 33 14.21 2.17 13.75
CA GLU A 33 13.72 1.09 14.61
C GLU A 33 12.31 1.38 15.13
N GLU A 34 12.05 2.62 15.54
CA GLU A 34 10.71 3.06 15.92
C GLU A 34 9.74 2.99 14.73
N ALA A 35 10.18 3.32 13.50
CA ALA A 35 9.38 3.18 12.29
C ALA A 35 8.97 1.73 12.04
N ARG A 36 9.88 0.75 12.23
CA ARG A 36 9.57 -0.68 12.14
C ARG A 36 8.54 -1.08 13.19
N ARG A 37 8.69 -0.62 14.44
CA ARG A 37 7.72 -0.90 15.51
C ARG A 37 6.34 -0.32 15.20
N ARG A 38 6.28 0.91 14.67
CA ARG A 38 5.03 1.54 14.20
C ARG A 38 4.42 0.83 13.00
N ALA A 39 5.24 0.22 12.15
CA ALA A 39 4.76 -0.56 11.02
C ALA A 39 3.91 -1.75 11.48
N GLU A 40 4.32 -2.46 12.53
CA GLU A 40 3.54 -3.54 13.12
C GLU A 40 2.20 -3.05 13.71
N GLU A 41 2.21 -1.91 14.42
CA GLU A 41 0.98 -1.30 14.95
C GLU A 41 0.00 -0.92 13.82
N ILE A 42 0.52 -0.34 12.73
CA ILE A 42 -0.28 -0.01 11.55
C ILE A 42 -0.76 -1.28 10.84
N ALA A 43 0.06 -2.34 10.77
CA ALA A 43 -0.35 -3.61 10.19
C ALA A 43 -1.54 -4.22 10.93
N ALA A 44 -1.53 -4.16 12.27
CA ALA A 44 -2.64 -4.55 13.10
C ALA A 44 -3.89 -3.67 12.87
N GLU A 45 -3.73 -2.33 12.78
CA GLU A 45 -4.84 -1.40 12.47
C GLU A 45 -5.55 -1.74 11.14
N TRP A 46 -4.78 -2.23 10.17
CA TRP A 46 -5.28 -2.62 8.86
C TRP A 46 -5.67 -4.09 8.74
N SER A 47 -5.57 -4.86 9.83
CA SER A 47 -5.83 -6.32 9.86
C SER A 47 -5.08 -7.03 8.74
N SER A 48 -3.79 -6.76 8.64
CA SER A 48 -2.96 -7.15 7.51
C SER A 48 -1.66 -7.80 7.98
N THR A 49 -1.07 -8.62 7.10
CA THR A 49 0.25 -9.19 7.34
C THR A 49 1.32 -8.22 6.86
N LEU A 50 2.38 -8.03 7.66
CA LEU A 50 3.52 -7.20 7.28
C LEU A 50 4.61 -8.05 6.60
N CYS A 51 4.74 -7.89 5.29
CA CYS A 51 5.85 -8.44 4.52
C CYS A 51 7.10 -7.58 4.71
N ARG A 52 8.25 -8.22 4.88
CA ARG A 52 9.54 -7.53 5.03
C ARG A 52 9.90 -6.79 3.74
N ALA A 53 10.53 -5.63 3.90
CA ALA A 53 11.03 -4.83 2.79
C ALA A 53 12.27 -4.04 3.22
N GLU A 54 12.97 -3.48 2.23
CA GLU A 54 14.14 -2.64 2.43
C GLU A 54 13.81 -1.15 2.44
N LEU A 55 14.65 -0.38 3.12
CA LEU A 55 14.49 1.07 3.22
C LEU A 55 14.43 1.73 1.83
N PRO A 56 13.59 2.76 1.67
CA PRO A 56 12.84 3.43 2.72
C PRO A 56 11.49 2.76 3.06
N SER A 57 11.17 1.59 2.47
CA SER A 57 10.06 0.78 2.99
C SER A 57 10.45 0.19 4.35
N VAL A 58 9.52 0.23 5.29
CA VAL A 58 9.63 -0.50 6.55
C VAL A 58 8.81 -1.79 6.53
N GLY A 59 8.03 -1.99 5.45
CA GLY A 59 7.31 -3.21 5.15
C GLY A 59 6.21 -2.98 4.12
N VAL A 60 5.69 -4.06 3.57
CA VAL A 60 4.51 -4.06 2.70
C VAL A 60 3.37 -4.76 3.42
N LEU A 61 2.23 -4.10 3.48
CA LEU A 61 1.01 -4.62 4.07
C LEU A 61 0.29 -5.47 3.02
N ALA A 62 0.07 -6.74 3.34
CA ALA A 62 -0.76 -7.67 2.59
C ALA A 62 -2.13 -7.77 3.29
N LEU A 63 -3.13 -7.11 2.70
CA LEU A 63 -4.48 -7.05 3.22
C LEU A 63 -5.33 -8.15 2.57
N GLU A 64 -6.06 -8.90 3.38
CA GLU A 64 -7.05 -9.84 2.85
C GLU A 64 -8.28 -9.07 2.35
N TRP A 65 -8.71 -9.39 1.12
CA TRP A 65 -9.93 -8.84 0.55
C TRP A 65 -10.56 -9.82 -0.43
N LEU A 66 -11.82 -10.19 -0.17
CA LEU A 66 -12.54 -11.25 -0.90
C LEU A 66 -11.76 -12.57 -0.97
N GLY A 67 -11.00 -12.88 0.08
CA GLY A 67 -10.09 -14.02 0.15
C GLY A 67 -8.86 -13.92 -0.75
N GLY A 68 -8.66 -12.83 -1.50
CA GLY A 68 -7.43 -12.50 -2.20
C GLY A 68 -6.58 -11.48 -1.44
N THR A 69 -5.54 -10.95 -2.09
CA THR A 69 -4.58 -10.03 -1.47
C THR A 69 -4.53 -8.68 -2.16
N LEU A 70 -4.61 -7.61 -1.37
CA LEU A 70 -4.29 -6.25 -1.78
C LEU A 70 -3.00 -5.81 -1.09
N LEU A 71 -2.16 -5.04 -1.79
CA LEU A 71 -0.86 -4.63 -1.28
C LEU A 71 -0.80 -3.12 -1.02
N ALA A 72 -0.05 -2.71 0.02
CA ALA A 72 0.33 -1.32 0.25
C ALA A 72 1.73 -1.21 0.86
N ASP A 73 2.58 -0.36 0.29
CA ASP A 73 3.88 0.00 0.86
C ASP A 73 3.67 0.89 2.08
N LEU A 74 4.36 0.57 3.16
CA LEU A 74 4.53 1.45 4.30
C LEU A 74 5.99 1.89 4.32
N SER A 75 6.23 3.15 3.97
CA SER A 75 7.58 3.70 3.88
C SER A 75 7.75 4.93 4.74
N ILE A 76 8.99 5.15 5.18
CA ILE A 76 9.40 6.43 5.73
C ILE A 76 9.31 7.46 4.60
N CYS A 77 8.49 8.49 4.82
CA CYS A 77 8.34 9.63 3.91
C CYS A 77 8.83 10.94 4.53
N PHE A 78 9.28 10.91 5.78
CA PHE A 78 10.15 11.89 6.40
C PHE A 78 10.91 11.23 7.56
N PRO A 79 12.23 11.46 7.72
CA PRO A 79 13.06 12.38 6.94
C PRO A 79 13.60 11.78 5.64
N ILE A 80 13.52 10.47 5.49
CA ILE A 80 13.89 9.76 4.27
C ILE A 80 12.66 9.75 3.35
N SER A 81 12.84 9.89 2.04
CA SER A 81 11.75 9.72 1.07
C SER A 81 12.27 9.10 -0.22
N ARG A 82 11.36 8.50 -1.00
CA ARG A 82 11.68 7.95 -2.33
C ARG A 82 11.68 9.04 -3.41
N PRO A 83 12.51 8.90 -4.45
CA PRO A 83 13.66 7.99 -4.51
C PRO A 83 14.75 8.42 -3.51
N LEU A 84 15.54 7.47 -3.01
CA LEU A 84 16.71 7.81 -2.21
C LEU A 84 17.71 8.54 -3.11
N THR A 85 17.96 9.82 -2.81
CA THR A 85 18.94 10.62 -3.56
C THR A 85 20.36 10.40 -3.07
N ARG A 86 20.53 9.87 -1.85
CA ARG A 86 21.81 9.56 -1.22
C ARG A 86 21.68 8.31 -0.35
N PRO A 87 22.78 7.58 -0.11
CA PRO A 87 22.81 6.46 0.82
C PRO A 87 22.33 6.85 2.24
N VAL A 88 21.51 6.01 2.86
CA VAL A 88 20.85 6.30 4.16
C VAL A 88 21.85 6.35 5.31
N ASP A 89 22.91 5.56 5.22
CA ASP A 89 24.07 5.52 6.12
C ASP A 89 24.68 6.91 6.36
N MET A 90 24.68 7.79 5.35
CA MET A 90 25.17 9.16 5.48
C MET A 90 24.38 10.03 6.47
N PHE A 91 23.17 9.61 6.87
CA PHE A 91 22.27 10.40 7.71
C PHE A 91 21.87 9.70 9.00
N LEU A 92 22.48 8.56 9.34
CA LEU A 92 22.06 7.77 10.51
C LEU A 92 22.17 8.52 11.84
N ASP A 93 23.17 9.41 11.95
CA ASP A 93 23.39 10.27 13.11
C ASP A 93 22.62 11.60 13.06
N ALA A 94 22.02 11.95 11.92
CA ALA A 94 21.23 13.17 11.83
C ALA A 94 19.99 13.07 12.72
N GLU A 95 19.73 14.11 13.50
CA GLU A 95 18.68 14.11 14.50
C GLU A 95 17.40 14.77 14.00
N PHE A 96 16.25 14.15 14.32
CA PHE A 96 14.94 14.66 13.93
C PHE A 96 13.96 14.56 15.08
N LYS A 97 13.08 15.56 15.21
CA LYS A 97 11.94 15.55 16.16
C LYS A 97 10.65 14.98 15.56
N LYS A 98 10.72 14.48 14.33
CA LYS A 98 9.55 14.06 13.55
C LYS A 98 9.89 12.84 12.71
N LEU A 99 8.99 11.88 12.73
CA LEU A 99 8.96 10.73 11.81
C LEU A 99 7.63 10.76 11.06
N SER A 100 7.65 10.44 9.77
CA SER A 100 6.42 10.23 9.02
C SER A 100 6.46 8.93 8.23
N LEU A 101 5.41 8.13 8.38
CA LEU A 101 5.16 6.95 7.59
C LEU A 101 4.06 7.24 6.58
N CYS A 102 4.27 6.79 5.35
CA CYS A 102 3.31 6.92 4.27
C CYS A 102 2.84 5.53 3.86
N LEU A 103 1.53 5.32 3.91
CA LEU A 103 0.84 4.14 3.42
C LEU A 103 0.34 4.40 2.00
N GLU A 104 0.90 3.68 1.03
CA GLU A 104 0.64 3.86 -0.40
C GLU A 104 0.26 2.51 -1.03
N PRO A 105 -0.96 2.34 -1.59
CA PRO A 105 -1.32 1.09 -2.23
C PRO A 105 -0.36 0.71 -3.37
N LEU A 106 -0.19 -0.57 -3.62
CA LEU A 106 0.69 -1.08 -4.69
C LEU A 106 -0.12 -1.78 -5.76
N ALA A 107 0.47 -1.87 -6.95
CA ALA A 107 0.04 -2.87 -7.92
C ALA A 107 0.25 -4.29 -7.34
N PRO A 108 -0.54 -5.28 -7.78
CA PRO A 108 -0.46 -6.67 -7.29
C PRO A 108 0.76 -7.37 -7.90
N ILE A 109 1.92 -7.06 -7.37
CA ILE A 109 3.22 -7.64 -7.75
C ILE A 109 3.69 -8.59 -6.66
N GLY A 110 4.19 -9.75 -7.06
CA GLY A 110 4.58 -10.83 -6.15
C GLY A 110 4.16 -12.18 -6.71
N GLU A 111 4.56 -13.23 -6.02
CA GLU A 111 4.17 -14.59 -6.36
C GLU A 111 2.67 -14.82 -6.09
N ILE A 112 2.00 -15.50 -7.03
CA ILE A 112 0.61 -15.91 -6.88
C ILE A 112 0.59 -17.29 -6.21
N LEU A 113 0.08 -17.35 -4.98
CA LEU A 113 -0.07 -18.58 -4.22
C LEU A 113 -1.38 -19.31 -4.52
N GLY A 114 -2.31 -18.65 -5.20
CA GLY A 114 -3.58 -19.22 -5.60
C GLY A 114 -4.62 -18.14 -5.89
N TYR A 115 -5.86 -18.56 -6.01
CA TYR A 115 -6.99 -17.68 -6.29
C TYR A 115 -8.14 -17.95 -5.33
N SER A 116 -8.88 -16.89 -5.03
CA SER A 116 -10.15 -16.92 -4.32
C SER A 116 -11.25 -16.50 -5.27
N VAL A 117 -12.44 -17.08 -5.10
CA VAL A 117 -13.62 -16.74 -5.87
C VAL A 117 -14.70 -16.24 -4.93
N ALA A 118 -15.15 -15.02 -5.15
CA ALA A 118 -16.27 -14.42 -4.43
C ALA A 118 -17.44 -14.16 -5.39
N LYS A 119 -18.66 -14.46 -4.94
CA LYS A 119 -19.88 -14.09 -5.66
C LYS A 119 -20.42 -12.77 -5.13
N ALA A 120 -20.82 -11.88 -6.03
CA ALA A 120 -21.45 -10.61 -5.68
C ALA A 120 -22.62 -10.31 -6.63
N ARG A 121 -23.57 -9.49 -6.17
CA ARG A 121 -24.73 -9.10 -7.00
C ARG A 121 -24.33 -8.19 -8.16
N SER A 122 -23.34 -7.31 -7.95
CA SER A 122 -22.79 -6.43 -8.97
C SER A 122 -21.37 -5.96 -8.60
N LEU A 123 -20.64 -5.37 -9.54
CA LEU A 123 -19.32 -4.76 -9.27
C LEU A 123 -19.39 -3.61 -8.27
N ARG A 124 -20.55 -2.96 -8.16
CA ARG A 124 -20.79 -1.88 -7.18
C ARG A 124 -20.99 -2.44 -5.78
N ASP A 125 -21.67 -3.57 -5.67
CA ASP A 125 -21.99 -4.23 -4.39
C ASP A 125 -20.82 -5.07 -3.87
N ALA A 126 -19.90 -5.46 -4.76
CA ALA A 126 -18.65 -6.10 -4.38
C ALA A 126 -17.78 -5.12 -3.57
N ALA A 127 -17.82 -5.27 -2.24
CA ALA A 127 -16.89 -4.82 -1.19
C ALA A 127 -15.92 -3.64 -1.49
N GLY A 128 -16.39 -2.56 -2.16
CA GLY A 128 -15.57 -1.36 -2.43
C GLY A 128 -15.63 -0.73 -3.83
N ARG A 129 -16.67 -0.99 -4.66
CA ARG A 129 -16.79 -0.47 -6.04
C ARG A 129 -15.58 -0.84 -6.90
N ILE A 130 -15.65 -2.02 -7.50
CA ILE A 130 -14.58 -2.54 -8.34
C ILE A 130 -14.62 -1.86 -9.73
N SER A 131 -13.46 -1.48 -10.24
CA SER A 131 -13.26 -1.16 -11.66
C SER A 131 -12.16 -2.04 -12.24
N LEU A 132 -12.39 -2.60 -13.42
CA LEU A 132 -11.42 -3.45 -14.12
C LEU A 132 -10.53 -2.61 -15.05
N ARG A 133 -9.22 -2.84 -14.99
CA ARG A 133 -8.23 -2.23 -15.90
C ARG A 133 -7.17 -3.27 -16.26
N ASP A 134 -7.12 -3.70 -17.51
CA ASP A 134 -6.07 -4.59 -18.03
C ASP A 134 -5.82 -5.85 -17.15
N GLY A 135 -6.89 -6.52 -16.72
CA GLY A 135 -6.79 -7.71 -15.84
C GLY A 135 -6.44 -7.41 -14.37
N ILE A 136 -6.60 -6.15 -13.95
CA ILE A 136 -6.42 -5.68 -12.58
C ILE A 136 -7.74 -5.14 -12.03
N LEU A 137 -8.09 -5.60 -10.84
CA LEU A 137 -9.21 -5.10 -10.04
C LEU A 137 -8.74 -3.88 -9.26
N VAL A 138 -9.28 -2.70 -9.57
CA VAL A 138 -9.06 -1.47 -8.79
C VAL A 138 -10.25 -1.28 -7.86
N VAL A 139 -10.00 -1.28 -6.55
CA VAL A 139 -11.02 -1.19 -5.50
C VAL A 139 -10.77 0.02 -4.60
N LYS A 140 -11.84 0.71 -4.21
CA LYS A 140 -11.75 1.81 -3.24
C LYS A 140 -12.03 1.28 -1.83
N LEU A 141 -10.98 1.19 -1.01
CA LEU A 141 -11.06 0.74 0.39
C LEU A 141 -10.55 1.85 1.31
N LYS A 142 -11.34 2.20 2.34
CA LYS A 142 -11.01 3.25 3.33
C LYS A 142 -10.47 4.56 2.69
N GLY A 143 -11.02 4.96 1.55
CA GLY A 143 -10.64 6.19 0.84
C GLY A 143 -9.39 6.10 -0.06
N LEU A 144 -8.73 4.94 -0.12
CA LEU A 144 -7.58 4.65 -0.98
C LEU A 144 -7.98 3.75 -2.16
N TYR A 145 -7.19 3.78 -3.24
CA TYR A 145 -7.36 2.91 -4.40
C TYR A 145 -6.34 1.78 -4.36
N PHE A 146 -6.80 0.58 -4.01
CA PHE A 146 -6.01 -0.63 -4.02
C PHE A 146 -6.16 -1.37 -5.35
N MET A 147 -5.18 -2.21 -5.66
CA MET A 147 -5.16 -3.02 -6.86
C MET A 147 -4.96 -4.50 -6.49
N GLY A 148 -5.83 -5.35 -7.00
CA GLY A 148 -5.74 -6.80 -6.90
C GLY A 148 -5.60 -7.41 -8.29
N ARG A 149 -4.83 -8.49 -8.43
CA ARG A 149 -4.77 -9.26 -9.68
C ARG A 149 -5.99 -10.16 -9.73
N GLY A 150 -6.72 -10.16 -10.84
CA GLY A 150 -7.95 -10.93 -10.92
C GLY A 150 -8.85 -10.53 -12.07
N SER A 151 -10.02 -11.15 -12.10
CA SER A 151 -11.04 -10.95 -13.12
C SER A 151 -12.41 -10.82 -12.47
N ALA A 152 -13.37 -10.29 -13.22
CA ALA A 152 -14.77 -10.36 -12.83
C ALA A 152 -15.61 -10.66 -14.07
N GLU A 153 -16.47 -11.67 -13.94
CA GLU A 153 -17.28 -12.22 -15.03
C GLU A 153 -18.73 -12.40 -14.56
N PRO A 154 -19.72 -12.39 -15.47
CA PRO A 154 -21.09 -12.76 -15.13
C PRO A 154 -21.17 -14.20 -14.57
N ASP A 155 -21.96 -14.40 -13.52
CA ASP A 155 -22.27 -15.74 -13.02
C ASP A 155 -23.53 -16.29 -13.71
N LEU A 156 -23.52 -17.57 -14.11
CA LEU A 156 -24.64 -18.22 -14.80
C LEU A 156 -25.93 -18.25 -13.95
N GLN A 157 -25.81 -18.18 -12.63
CA GLN A 157 -26.93 -18.11 -11.70
C GLN A 157 -27.39 -16.67 -11.40
N GLY A 158 -26.80 -15.69 -12.10
CA GLY A 158 -27.03 -14.26 -11.91
C GLY A 158 -26.01 -13.61 -10.99
N GLY A 159 -25.76 -12.32 -11.24
CA GLY A 159 -24.73 -11.53 -10.55
C GLY A 159 -23.36 -11.67 -11.23
N ILE A 160 -22.30 -11.54 -10.43
CA ILE A 160 -20.92 -11.62 -10.89
C ILE A 160 -20.09 -12.55 -10.01
N ARG A 161 -19.13 -13.21 -10.65
CA ARG A 161 -18.05 -13.95 -10.04
C ARG A 161 -16.78 -13.12 -10.11
N VAL A 162 -16.19 -12.80 -8.97
CA VAL A 162 -14.92 -12.09 -8.87
C VAL A 162 -13.85 -13.07 -8.45
N GLU A 163 -12.86 -13.27 -9.29
CA GLU A 163 -11.68 -14.05 -8.97
C GLU A 163 -10.55 -13.11 -8.57
N VAL A 164 -9.92 -13.35 -7.42
CA VAL A 164 -8.85 -12.50 -6.87
C VAL A 164 -7.67 -13.38 -6.50
N ALA A 165 -6.47 -13.01 -6.96
CA ALA A 165 -5.24 -13.68 -6.62
C ALA A 165 -4.89 -13.50 -5.13
N LYS A 166 -4.40 -14.58 -4.52
CA LYS A 166 -3.70 -14.57 -3.23
C LYS A 166 -2.21 -14.38 -3.52
N LEU A 167 -1.62 -13.33 -2.96
CA LEU A 167 -0.21 -13.02 -3.13
C LEU A 167 0.57 -13.37 -1.87
N GLY A 168 1.75 -13.98 -2.05
CA GLY A 168 2.72 -14.19 -0.98
C GLY A 168 3.56 -12.95 -0.72
N CYS A 169 4.37 -12.98 0.34
CA CYS A 169 5.36 -11.93 0.61
C CYS A 169 6.58 -12.01 -0.31
N GLU A 170 6.82 -13.15 -0.96
CA GLU A 170 7.97 -13.36 -1.82
C GLU A 170 7.85 -12.60 -3.15
N GLY A 171 8.96 -12.00 -3.59
CA GLY A 171 9.04 -11.26 -4.85
C GLY A 171 8.33 -9.90 -4.86
N ILE A 172 7.88 -9.38 -3.71
CA ILE A 172 7.32 -8.03 -3.62
C ILE A 172 8.44 -6.98 -3.75
N ASP A 173 8.39 -6.17 -4.80
CA ASP A 173 9.23 -4.98 -4.99
C ASP A 173 8.38 -3.70 -4.84
N PRO A 174 8.42 -3.02 -3.68
CA PRO A 174 7.55 -1.87 -3.43
C PRO A 174 7.74 -0.73 -4.45
N LEU A 175 8.96 -0.54 -4.99
CA LEU A 175 9.19 0.53 -5.97
C LEU A 175 8.50 0.22 -7.29
N LYS A 176 8.70 -0.99 -7.81
CA LYS A 176 8.02 -1.47 -9.02
C LYS A 176 6.51 -1.45 -8.85
N GLY A 177 6.02 -1.84 -7.67
CA GLY A 177 4.60 -1.82 -7.31
C GLY A 177 3.99 -0.41 -7.35
N LEU A 178 4.68 0.59 -6.78
CA LEU A 178 4.24 1.99 -6.80
C LEU A 178 4.24 2.57 -8.22
N LEU A 179 5.30 2.31 -9.00
CA LEU A 179 5.38 2.79 -10.38
C LEU A 179 4.24 2.21 -11.23
N LYS A 180 4.00 0.91 -11.13
CA LYS A 180 2.90 0.25 -11.86
C LYS A 180 1.53 0.72 -11.39
N ALA A 181 1.35 0.95 -10.09
CA ALA A 181 0.11 1.52 -9.55
C ALA A 181 -0.20 2.89 -10.16
N ARG A 182 0.81 3.78 -10.22
CA ARG A 182 0.66 5.11 -10.83
C ARG A 182 0.34 5.04 -12.32
N GLU A 183 0.96 4.12 -13.04
CA GLU A 183 0.66 3.85 -14.45
C GLU A 183 -0.81 3.42 -14.63
N LEU A 184 -1.27 2.43 -13.86
CA LEU A 184 -2.66 1.90 -13.90
C LEU A 184 -3.70 2.96 -13.55
N LEU A 185 -3.39 3.84 -12.59
CA LEU A 185 -4.28 4.89 -12.11
C LEU A 185 -4.23 6.16 -12.97
N ARG A 186 -3.23 6.32 -13.85
CA ARG A 186 -3.13 7.47 -14.74
C ARG A 186 -4.38 7.53 -15.62
N ARG A 187 -5.10 8.64 -15.59
CA ARG A 187 -6.22 8.87 -16.52
C ARG A 187 -5.62 8.97 -17.93
N ARG A 188 -6.09 8.15 -18.89
CA ARG A 188 -5.84 8.41 -20.32
C ARG A 188 -6.31 9.85 -20.60
N GLY A 189 -5.40 10.75 -20.97
CA GLY A 189 -5.74 12.13 -21.38
C GLY A 189 -5.21 13.29 -20.52
N ARG A 190 -4.43 13.09 -19.45
CA ARG A 190 -3.62 14.16 -18.86
C ARG A 190 -2.15 13.92 -19.16
N THR A 191 -1.69 14.48 -20.28
CA THR A 191 -0.29 14.84 -20.50
C THR A 191 0.16 15.74 -19.34
N ALA A 192 1.39 15.49 -18.88
CA ALA A 192 2.08 16.36 -17.94
C ALA A 192 2.29 17.75 -18.55
#